data_AF-B3V706-F1
#
_entry.id   AF-B3V706-F1
#
_cell.length_a   1.000
_cell.length_b   1.000
_cell.length_c   1.000
_cell.angle_alpha   90.00
_cell.angle_beta   90.00
_cell.angle_gamma   90.00
#
_symmetry.space_group_name_H-M   'P 1'
#
loop_
_entity.id
_entity.type
_entity.pdbx_description
1 polymer ?
#
loop_
_entity_poly.entity_id
_entity_poly.type
_entity_poly.pdbx_seq_one_letter_code
_entity_poly.pdbx_strand_id
1 'polypeptide(L)' 'MLGGMELVILVVVIGVLIFGAAKIPQLAKTFGKAKSEYRKGEIEGDNELKDFKEKKNNETS' A
#
# COMPACT_ATOMS: atom_id res chain seq x y z
N MET A 1 11.46 -30.30 19.54
CA MET A 1 10.39 -29.29 19.44
C MET A 1 10.49 -28.70 18.05
N LEU A 2 9.40 -28.66 17.28
CA LEU A 2 9.40 -27.96 16.00
C LEU A 2 9.77 -26.49 16.26
N GLY A 3 10.82 -26.00 15.59
CA GLY A 3 11.28 -24.64 15.76
C GLY A 3 10.28 -23.64 15.17
N GLY A 4 10.30 -22.38 15.64
CA GLY A 4 9.42 -21.33 15.11
C GLY A 4 9.52 -21.17 13.58
N MET A 5 10.71 -21.41 13.01
CA MET A 5 10.94 -21.38 11.56
C MET A 5 10.19 -22.49 10.83
N GLU A 6 10.17 -23.72 11.35
CA GLU A 6 9.44 -24.85 10.74
C GLU A 6 7.93 -24.58 10.71
N LEU A 7 7.38 -23.99 11.78
CA LEU A 7 5.97 -23.60 11.83
C LEU A 7 5.64 -22.50 10.81
N VAL A 8 6.49 -21.48 10.68
CA VAL A 8 6.30 -20.42 9.68
C VAL A 8 6.30 -20.99 8.27
N ILE A 9 7.26 -21.86 7.95
CA ILE A 9 7.34 -22.51 6.64
C ILE A 9 6.09 -23.35 6.38
N LEU A 10 5.63 -24.15 7.36
CA LEU A 10 4.43 -24.97 7.22
C LEU A 10 3.19 -24.13 6.93
N VAL A 11 3.00 -23.03 7.65
CA VAL A 11 1.87 -22.11 7.44
C VAL A 11 1.93 -21.48 6.04
N VAL A 12 3.11 -21.07 5.59
CA VAL A 12 3.29 -20.50 4.25
C VAL A 12 2.97 -21.52 3.17
N VAL A 13 3.44 -22.77 3.31
CA VAL A 13 3.17 -23.85 2.35
C VAL A 13 1.67 -24.14 2.29
N ILE A 14 1.00 -24.30 3.43
CA ILE A 14 -0.46 -24.51 3.48
C ILE A 14 -1.20 -23.33 2.84
N GLY A 15 -0.79 -22.10 3.15
CA GLY A 15 -1.36 -20.91 2.53
C GLY A 15 -1.18 -20.90 1.01
N VAL A 16 0.00 -21.25 0.51
CA VAL A 16 0.27 -21.34 -0.93
C VAL A 16 -0.52 -22.48 -1.59
N LEU A 17 -0.78 -23.61 -0.90
CA LEU A 17 -1.60 -24.69 -1.43
C LEU A 17 -3.09 -24.31 -1.53
N ILE A 18 -3.62 -23.60 -0.53
CA ILE A 18 -5.03 -23.16 -0.51
C ILE A 18 -5.26 -22.03 -1.52
N PHE A 19 -4.40 -21.00 -1.49
CA PHE A 19 -4.58 -19.81 -2.31
C PHE A 19 -3.93 -19.93 -3.70
N GLY A 20 -2.93 -20.81 -3.86
CA GLY A 20 -2.13 -20.93 -5.08
C GLY A 20 -0.97 -19.93 -5.11
N ALA A 21 0.20 -20.37 -5.59
CA ALA A 21 1.40 -19.54 -5.70
C ALA A 21 1.20 -18.29 -6.56
N ALA A 22 0.27 -18.33 -7.53
CA ALA A 22 -0.06 -17.21 -8.41
C ALA A 22 -0.81 -16.06 -7.71
N LYS A 23 -1.43 -16.28 -6.54
CA LYS A 23 -2.17 -15.22 -5.83
C LYS A 23 -1.25 -14.25 -5.10
N ILE A 24 -0.13 -14.72 -4.56
CA ILE A 24 0.87 -13.85 -3.90
C ILE A 24 1.34 -12.71 -4.82
N PRO A 25 1.80 -12.95 -6.07
CA PRO A 25 2.23 -11.87 -6.97
C PRO A 25 1.05 -11.02 -7.48
N GLN A 26 -0.15 -11.59 -7.64
CA GLN A 26 -1.33 -10.82 -8.00
C GLN A 26 -1.72 -9.83 -6.91
N LEU A 27 -1.74 -10.27 -5.64
CA LEU A 27 -2.00 -9.43 -4.48
C LEU A 27 -0.93 -8.34 -4.31
N ALA A 28 0.34 -8.68 -4.48
CA ALA A 28 1.42 -7.68 -4.44
C ALA A 28 1.25 -6.62 -5.54
N LYS A 29 0.84 -7.03 -6.75
CA LYS A 29 0.60 -6.12 -7.87
C LYS A 29 -0.61 -5.21 -7.63
N THR A 30 -1.73 -5.74 -7.15
CA THR A 30 -2.93 -4.94 -6.87
C THR A 30 -2.71 -4.00 -5.69
N PHE A 31 -2.10 -4.50 -4.62
CA PHE A 31 -1.75 -3.69 -3.45
C PHE A 31 -0.73 -2.61 -3.80
N GLY A 32 0.28 -2.93 -4.60
CA GLY A 32 1.26 -1.95 -5.10
C GLY A 32 0.62 -0.84 -5.93
N LYS A 33 -0.34 -1.18 -6.81
CA LYS A 33 -1.11 -0.20 -7.57
C LYS A 33 -1.96 0.70 -6.66
N ALA A 34 -2.74 0.11 -5.75
CA ALA A 34 -3.57 0.85 -4.81
C ALA A 34 -2.73 1.81 -3.94
N LYS A 35 -1.59 1.32 -3.42
CA LYS A 35 -0.65 2.15 -2.65
C LYS A 35 -0.05 3.28 -3.49
N SER A 36 0.26 3.02 -4.77
CA SER A 36 0.80 4.03 -5.67
C SER A 36 -0.24 5.11 -6.01
N GLU A 37 -1.48 4.73 -6.26
CA GLU A 37 -2.57 5.68 -6.53
C GLU A 37 -2.88 6.51 -5.29
N TYR A 38 -2.95 5.88 -4.11
CA TYR A 38 -3.11 6.57 -2.83
C TYR A 38 -2.01 7.62 -2.62
N ARG A 39 -0.73 7.25 -2.81
CA ARG A 39 0.39 8.17 -2.61
C ARG A 39 0.40 9.33 -3.63
N LYS A 40 -0.06 9.10 -4.86
CA LYS A 40 -0.24 10.18 -5.84
C LYS A 40 -1.32 11.16 -5.39
N GLY A 41 -2.48 10.65 -4.99
CA GLY A 41 -3.57 11.48 -4.46
C GLY A 41 -3.19 12.24 -3.18
N GLU A 42 -2.38 11.64 -2.31
CA GLU A 42 -1.86 12.30 -1.11
C GLU A 42 -0.97 13.51 -1.46
N ILE A 43 -0.08 13.36 -2.46
CA ILE A 43 0.79 14.45 -2.93
C ILE A 43 -0.01 15.54 -3.64
N GLU A 44 -0.94 15.15 -4.52
CA GLU A 44 -1.81 16.08 -5.24
C GLU A 44 -2.66 16.90 -4.26
N GLY A 45 -3.26 16.24 -3.26
CA GLY A 45 -4.06 16.92 -2.23
C GLY A 45 -3.23 17.86 -1.33
N ASP A 46 -1.99 17.50 -0.99
CA ASP A 46 -1.09 18.41 -0.25
C ASP A 46 -0.74 19.66 -1.06
N ASN A 47 -0.49 19.51 -2.37
CA ASN A 47 -0.23 20.64 -3.25
C ASN A 47 -1.48 21.53 -3.40
N GLU A 48 -2.67 20.96 -3.62
CA GLU A 48 -3.92 21.72 -3.69
C GLU A 48 -4.20 22.50 -2.40
N LEU A 49 -3.93 21.90 -1.23
CA LEU A 49 -4.06 22.57 0.07
C LEU A 49 -3.07 23.73 0.24
N LYS A 50 -1.84 23.58 -0.25
CA LYS A 50 -0.83 24.66 -0.24
C LYS A 50 -1.25 25.80 -1.13
N ASP A 51 -1.65 25.52 -2.37
CA ASP A 51 -2.12 26.52 -3.33
C ASP A 51 -3.34 27.28 -2.80
N PHE A 52 -4.26 26.58 -2.13
CA PHE A 52 -5.44 27.21 -1.51
C PHE A 52 -5.07 28.14 -0.36
N LYS A 53 -4.11 27.75 0.49
CA LYS A 53 -3.61 28.60 1.58
C LYS A 53 -2.86 29.82 1.05
N GLU A 54 -2.05 29.64 0.01
CA GLU A 54 -1.29 30.73 -0.61
C GLU A 54 -2.24 31.75 -1.27
N LYS A 55 -3.25 31.30 -2.03
CA LYS A 55 -4.27 32.21 -2.57
C LYS A 55 -5.00 32.99 -1.47
N LYS A 56 -5.47 32.31 -0.43
CA LYS A 56 -6.19 32.96 0.68
C LYS A 56 -5.36 34.06 1.36
N ASN A 57 -4.06 33.84 1.54
CA ASN A 57 -3.17 34.82 2.16
C ASN A 57 -2.95 36.05 1.28
N ASN A 58 -2.89 35.87 -0.04
CA ASN A 58 -2.76 36.97 -1.02
C ASN A 58 -4.06 37.76 -1.22
N GLU A 59 -5.23 37.18 -0.94
CA GLU A 59 -6.53 37.88 -1.02
C GLU A 59 -6.86 38.69 0.25
N THR A 60 -6.18 38.41 1.37
CA THR A 60 -6.42 39.08 2.66
C THR A 60 -5.39 40.19 2.94
N SER A 61 -4.39 40.38 2.06
CA SER A 61 -3.40 41.46 2.09
C SER A 61 -3.78 42.57 1.11
#